data_AF-U1X5G5-F1
#
_entry.id   AF-U1X5G5-F1
#
_cell.length_a   1.000
_cell.length_b   1.000
_cell.length_c   1.000
_cell.angle_alpha   90.00
_cell.angle_beta   90.00
_cell.angle_gamma   90.00
#
_symmetry.space_group_name_H-M   'P 1'
#
loop_
_entity.id
_entity.type
_entity.pdbx_description
1 polymer ?
#
loop_
_entity_poly.entity_id
_entity_poly.type
_entity_poly.pdbx_seq_one_letter_code
_entity_poly.pdbx_strand_id
1 'polypeptide(L)'
;MAFEPKFDWTFNTPVTETDILRWEHGIYDAHLLLSEHTAAIAALQIDVKSVKDALFNNFTDNIFTENLDTLNDVLVISGWYDEVNKRLVV
;
A
#
# COMPACT_ATOMS: atom_id res chain seq x y z
N MET A 1 18.75 17.13 9.24
CA MET A 1 18.53 17.79 10.55
C MET A 1 17.05 18.13 10.58
N ALA A 2 16.34 17.86 11.67
CA ALA A 2 14.90 18.14 11.71
C ALA A 2 14.66 19.66 11.64
N PHE A 3 13.56 20.08 11.02
CA PHE A 3 13.17 21.50 10.99
C PHE A 3 12.95 22.02 12.42
N GLU A 4 13.62 23.12 12.76
CA GLU A 4 13.49 23.77 14.07
C GLU A 4 12.71 25.09 13.93
N PRO A 5 11.42 25.14 14.31
CA PRO A 5 10.66 26.38 14.26
C PRO A 5 11.15 27.40 15.29
N LYS A 6 11.14 28.68 14.89
CA LYS A 6 11.36 29.82 15.78
C LYS A 6 10.01 30.39 16.21
N PHE A 7 9.83 30.62 17.52
CA PHE A 7 8.57 31.11 18.09
C PHE A 7 8.70 32.44 18.83
N ASP A 8 9.91 32.95 19.04
CA ASP A 8 10.21 34.18 19.78
C ASP A 8 10.21 35.44 18.88
N TRP A 9 9.33 35.45 17.87
CA TRP A 9 9.21 36.58 16.96
C TRP A 9 8.70 37.83 17.69
N THR A 10 9.44 38.92 17.55
CA THR A 10 9.04 40.23 18.07
C THR A 10 8.72 41.17 16.92
N PHE A 11 7.69 41.98 17.12
CA PHE A 11 7.27 42.97 16.13
C PHE A 11 8.44 43.92 15.80
N ASN A 12 8.63 44.20 14.51
CA ASN A 12 9.66 45.09 13.97
C ASN A 12 11.12 44.59 14.08
N THR A 13 11.33 43.32 14.44
CA THR A 13 12.65 42.68 14.36
C THR A 13 12.95 42.27 12.91
N PRO A 14 14.09 42.68 12.32
CA PRO A 14 14.45 42.30 10.97
C PRO A 14 14.59 40.78 10.81
N VAL A 15 14.08 40.26 9.70
CA VAL A 15 14.29 38.87 9.29
C VAL A 15 15.71 38.74 8.76
N THR A 16 16.44 37.72 9.23
CA THR A 16 17.81 37.44 8.77
C THR A 16 17.83 36.41 7.66
N GLU A 17 18.93 36.33 6.90
CA GLU A 17 19.14 35.27 5.91
C GLU A 17 19.01 33.87 6.54
N THR A 18 19.55 33.68 7.74
CA THR A 18 19.42 32.43 8.50
C THR A 18 17.96 32.06 8.78
N ASP A 19 17.13 33.05 9.09
CA ASP A 19 15.69 32.81 9.32
C ASP A 19 15.00 32.37 8.02
N ILE A 20 15.34 32.98 6.88
CA ILE A 20 14.81 32.63 5.57
C ILE A 20 15.26 31.23 5.16
N LEU A 21 16.55 30.93 5.26
CA LEU A 21 17.09 29.60 4.95
C LEU A 21 16.40 28.51 5.77
N ARG A 22 16.15 28.76 7.06
CA ARG A 22 15.42 27.83 7.91
C ARG A 22 14.00 27.58 7.40
N TRP A 23 13.28 28.62 6.98
CA TRP A 23 11.95 28.46 6.39
C TRP A 23 11.98 27.69 5.08
N GLU A 24 12.89 28.02 4.16
CA GLU A 24 13.05 27.32 2.88
C GLU A 24 13.36 25.83 3.10
N HIS A 25 14.22 25.51 4.06
CA HIS A 25 14.49 24.13 4.48
C HIS A 25 13.23 23.44 5.02
N GLY A 26 12.48 24.10 5.90
CA GLY A 26 11.23 23.54 6.43
C GLY A 26 10.17 23.28 5.35
N ILE A 27 10.09 24.18 4.36
CA ILE A 27 9.18 24.03 3.20
C ILE A 27 9.62 22.85 2.35
N TYR A 28 10.92 22.72 2.06
CA TYR A 28 11.46 21.60 1.29
C TYR A 28 11.21 20.25 1.98
N ASP A 29 11.53 20.14 3.27
CA ASP A 29 11.34 18.92 4.05
C ASP A 29 9.85 18.52 4.11
N ALA A 30 8.94 19.49 4.24
CA ALA A 30 7.51 19.25 4.20
C ALA A 30 7.04 18.73 2.83
N HIS A 31 7.55 19.26 1.72
CA HIS A 31 7.22 18.76 0.39
C HIS A 31 7.71 17.33 0.17
N LEU A 32 8.91 17.00 0.66
CA LEU A 32 9.44 15.64 0.59
C LEU A 32 8.55 14.66 1.37
N LEU A 33 8.22 14.99 2.61
CA LEU A 33 7.35 14.17 3.46
C LEU A 33 5.94 13.98 2.86
N LEU A 34 5.37 15.05 2.27
CA LEU A 34 4.09 14.97 1.58
C LEU A 34 4.15 14.04 0.36
N SER A 35 5.25 14.04 -0.38
CA SER A 35 5.45 13.14 -1.51
C SER A 35 5.49 11.67 -1.06
N GLU A 36 6.23 11.38 -0.01
CA GLU A 36 6.30 10.04 0.59
C GLU A 36 4.93 9.58 1.11
N HIS A 37 4.21 10.45 1.83
CA HIS A 37 2.86 10.14 2.31
C HIS A 37 1.87 9.92 1.18
N THR A 38 1.98 10.65 0.07
CA THR A 38 1.12 10.47 -1.10
C THR A 38 1.28 9.06 -1.68
N ALA A 39 2.52 8.57 -1.79
CA ALA A 39 2.80 7.22 -2.24
C ALA A 39 2.26 6.16 -1.25
N ALA A 40 2.48 6.37 0.05
CA ALA A 40 1.98 5.45 1.09
C ALA A 40 0.44 5.38 1.12
N ILE A 41 -0.24 6.52 0.98
CA ILE A 41 -1.70 6.58 0.92
C ILE A 41 -2.23 5.85 -0.32
N ALA A 42 -1.59 6.02 -1.48
CA ALA A 42 -1.98 5.31 -2.70
C ALA A 42 -1.85 3.78 -2.53
N ALA A 43 -0.76 3.31 -1.91
CA ALA A 43 -0.59 1.90 -1.59
C ALA A 43 -1.68 1.39 -0.63
N LEU A 44 -1.94 2.13 0.46
CA LEU A 44 -3.00 1.78 1.42
C LEU A 44 -4.39 1.74 0.77
N GLN A 45 -4.68 2.63 -0.19
CA GLN A 45 -5.94 2.60 -0.92
C GLN A 45 -6.10 1.33 -1.75
N ILE A 46 -5.02 0.83 -2.36
CA ILE A 46 -5.02 -0.44 -3.10
C ILE A 46 -5.28 -1.60 -2.15
N ASP A 47 -4.58 -1.64 -1.00
CA ASP A 47 -4.73 -2.71 -0.01
C ASP A 47 -6.15 -2.74 0.57
N VAL A 48 -6.70 -1.58 0.95
CA VAL A 48 -8.07 -1.47 1.46
C VAL A 48 -9.08 -1.92 0.40
N LYS A 49 -8.86 -1.57 -0.86
CA LYS A 49 -9.71 -2.06 -1.95
C LYS A 49 -9.63 -3.57 -2.10
N SER A 50 -8.43 -4.15 -2.07
CA SER A 50 -8.23 -5.60 -2.14
C SER A 50 -8.95 -6.32 -1.00
N VAL A 51 -8.82 -5.83 0.25
CA VAL A 51 -9.53 -6.39 1.40
C VAL A 51 -11.05 -6.24 1.24
N LYS A 52 -11.51 -5.09 0.78
CA LYS A 52 -12.93 -4.85 0.51
C LYS A 52 -13.47 -5.84 -0.53
N ASP A 53 -12.77 -6.00 -1.64
CA ASP A 53 -13.15 -6.91 -2.71
C ASP A 53 -13.16 -8.37 -2.21
N ALA A 54 -12.17 -8.79 -1.41
CA ALA A 54 -12.14 -10.12 -0.78
C ALA A 54 -13.30 -10.37 0.19
N LEU A 55 -13.67 -9.37 1.00
CA LEU A 55 -14.79 -9.45 1.94
C LEU A 55 -16.15 -9.51 1.22
N PHE A 56 -16.36 -8.66 0.21
CA PHE A 56 -17.62 -8.64 -0.55
C PHE A 56 -17.78 -9.85 -1.47
N ASN A 57 -16.67 -10.42 -1.96
CA ASN A 57 -16.69 -11.68 -2.72
C ASN A 57 -16.87 -12.92 -1.84
N ASN A 58 -17.07 -12.77 -0.51
CA ASN A 58 -17.38 -13.85 0.43
C ASN A 58 -16.42 -15.06 0.36
N PHE A 59 -15.17 -14.82 -0.06
CA PHE A 59 -14.18 -15.86 -0.40
C PHE A 59 -14.61 -16.88 -1.48
N THR A 60 -15.77 -16.67 -2.12
CA THR A 60 -16.34 -17.58 -3.13
C THR A 60 -15.59 -17.56 -4.46
N ASP A 61 -14.97 -16.43 -4.82
CA ASP A 61 -14.20 -16.25 -6.06
C ASP A 61 -12.69 -16.05 -5.82
N ASN A 62 -12.16 -16.55 -4.70
CA ASN A 62 -10.71 -16.60 -4.52
C ASN A 62 -10.11 -17.67 -5.43
N ILE A 63 -9.60 -17.26 -6.59
CA ILE A 63 -8.84 -18.12 -7.47
C ILE A 63 -7.42 -18.26 -6.89
N PHE A 64 -7.22 -19.30 -6.08
CA PHE A 64 -5.89 -19.73 -5.69
C PHE A 64 -5.25 -20.45 -6.87
N THR A 65 -4.27 -19.81 -7.51
CA THR A 65 -3.48 -20.46 -8.57
C THR A 65 -2.27 -21.10 -7.91
N GLU A 66 -2.40 -22.37 -7.52
CA GLU A 66 -1.28 -23.16 -7.03
C GLU A 66 -0.63 -23.91 -8.20
N ASN A 67 0.69 -23.76 -8.34
CA ASN A 67 1.42 -24.44 -9.39
C ASN A 67 1.79 -25.86 -8.93
N LEU A 68 1.13 -26.85 -9.53
CA LEU A 68 1.24 -28.27 -9.17
C LEU A 68 2.30 -29.02 -9.99
N ASP A 69 3.34 -28.34 -10.49
CA ASP A 69 4.40 -28.90 -11.34
C ASP A 69 5.10 -30.15 -10.76
N THR A 70 4.99 -30.40 -9.45
CA THR A 70 5.59 -31.56 -8.75
C THR A 70 4.57 -32.60 -8.25
N LEU A 71 3.30 -32.45 -8.62
CA LEU A 71 2.23 -33.33 -8.18
C LEU A 71 2.24 -34.62 -9.00
N ASN A 72 2.56 -35.74 -8.36
CA ASN A 72 2.64 -37.05 -9.03
C ASN A 72 1.30 -37.81 -9.04
N ASP A 73 0.41 -37.57 -8.07
CA ASP A 73 -0.90 -38.23 -8.00
C ASP A 73 -1.89 -37.46 -7.09
N VAL A 74 -3.19 -37.66 -7.30
CA VAL A 74 -4.30 -37.09 -6.52
C VAL A 74 -5.38 -38.14 -6.27
N LEU A 75 -5.71 -38.38 -5.01
CA LEU A 75 -6.82 -39.25 -4.61
C LEU A 75 -8.10 -38.41 -4.43
N VAL A 76 -9.11 -38.66 -5.27
CA VAL A 76 -10.42 -38.01 -5.16
C VAL A 76 -11.31 -38.80 -4.20
N ILE A 77 -11.65 -38.20 -3.05
CA ILE A 77 -12.47 -38.86 -2.01
C ILE A 77 -13.98 -38.68 -2.27
N SER A 78 -14.37 -37.59 -2.94
CA SER A 78 -15.75 -37.31 -3.35
C SER A 78 -15.77 -36.43 -4.61
N GLY A 79 -16.61 -36.78 -5.59
CA GLY A 79 -16.66 -36.12 -6.90
C GLY A 79 -16.14 -37.02 -8.03
N TRP A 80 -16.09 -36.48 -9.24
CA TRP A 80 -15.56 -37.17 -10.42
C TRP A 80 -14.65 -36.25 -11.24
N TYR A 81 -13.74 -36.84 -12.00
CA TYR A 81 -12.86 -36.11 -12.90
C TYR A 81 -13.50 -35.96 -14.28
N ASP A 82 -13.77 -34.72 -14.67
CA ASP A 82 -14.23 -34.38 -16.02
C ASP A 82 -13.04 -34.38 -16.98
N GLU A 83 -12.83 -35.50 -17.66
CA GLU A 83 -11.74 -35.71 -18.62
C GLU A 83 -11.78 -34.72 -19.80
N VAL A 84 -12.97 -34.26 -20.18
CA VAL A 84 -13.14 -33.36 -21.35
C VAL A 84 -12.63 -31.96 -21.02
N ASN A 85 -13.01 -31.45 -19.86
CA ASN A 85 -12.63 -30.10 -19.42
C ASN A 85 -11.41 -30.10 -18.48
N LYS A 86 -10.82 -31.26 -18.21
CA LYS A 86 -9.68 -31.47 -17.32
C LYS A 86 -9.85 -30.84 -15.93
N ARG A 87 -11.03 -31.02 -15.32
CA ARG A 87 -11.38 -30.43 -14.00
C ARG A 87 -11.99 -31.44 -13.05
N LEU A 88 -11.80 -31.22 -11.76
CA LEU A 88 -12.49 -31.96 -10.71
C LEU A 88 -13.86 -31.32 -10.46
N VAL A 89 -14.91 -32.14 -10.43
CA VAL A 89 -16.28 -31.71 -10.19
C VAL A 89 -16.79 -32.42 -8.94
N VAL A 90 -17.26 -31.64 -7.95
CA VAL A 90 -17.81 -32.12 -6.68
C VAL A 90 -19.32 -32.02 -6.70
#